data_AF-A0A1E5Q2M1-F1
#
_entry.id   AF-A0A1E5Q2M1-F1
#
_cell.length_a   1.000
_cell.length_b   1.000
_cell.length_c   1.000
_cell.angle_alpha   90.00
_cell.angle_beta   90.00
_cell.angle_gamma   90.00
#
_symmetry.space_group_name_H-M   'P 1'
#
loop_
_entity.id
_entity.type
_entity.pdbx_description
1 polymer ?
#
loop_
_entity_poly.entity_id
_entity_poly.type
_entity_poly.pdbx_seq_one_letter_code
_entity_poly.pdbx_strand_id
1 'polypeptide(L)'
;MNDPHEPTPEERRARDRVRRRAEGMTHHRTAEALEAAEKAAGDLAAADGGTRAEVAEWQRITDLLFDHGGPYAPETDAFVQGQLTARRNHRSSP
;
A
#
# COMPACT_ATOMS: atom_id res chain seq x y z
N MET A 1 3.78 -20.85 9.42
CA MET A 1 4.84 -19.83 9.28
C MET A 1 4.70 -19.27 7.88
N ASN A 2 4.20 -18.05 7.73
CA ASN A 2 4.36 -17.34 6.46
C ASN A 2 5.79 -16.81 6.48
N ASP A 3 6.68 -17.40 5.67
CA ASP A 3 7.94 -16.73 5.35
C ASP A 3 7.59 -15.31 4.87
N PRO A 4 8.29 -14.27 5.34
CA PRO A 4 8.16 -12.95 4.75
C PRO A 4 8.70 -13.02 3.32
N HIS A 5 7.85 -13.44 2.39
CA HIS A 5 8.16 -13.43 0.97
C HIS A 5 8.40 -11.97 0.57
N GLU A 6 9.58 -11.68 0.01
CA GLU A 6 9.87 -10.37 -0.53
C GLU A 6 8.78 -10.01 -1.56
N PRO A 7 8.08 -8.87 -1.45
CA PRO A 7 6.96 -8.58 -2.34
C PRO A 7 7.42 -8.61 -3.79
N THR A 8 6.68 -9.30 -4.65
CA THR A 8 7.01 -9.44 -6.07
C THR A 8 7.02 -8.07 -6.78
N PRO A 9 7.65 -7.95 -7.96
CA PRO A 9 7.61 -6.72 -8.74
C PRO A 9 6.18 -6.22 -9.02
N GLU A 10 5.24 -7.13 -9.23
CA GLU A 10 3.83 -6.81 -9.46
C GLU A 10 3.16 -6.23 -8.20
N GLU A 11 3.34 -6.90 -7.06
CA GLU A 11 2.81 -6.43 -5.77
C GLU A 11 3.37 -5.05 -5.41
N ARG A 12 4.67 -4.82 -5.66
CA ARG A 12 5.29 -3.50 -5.47
C ARG A 12 4.66 -2.44 -6.37
N ARG A 13 4.47 -2.75 -7.66
CA ARG A 13 3.82 -1.83 -8.61
C ARG A 13 2.38 -1.53 -8.20
N ALA A 14 1.64 -2.52 -7.69
CA ALA A 14 0.29 -2.33 -7.18
C ALA A 14 0.25 -1.35 -6.01
N ARG A 15 1.08 -1.58 -4.99
CA ARG A 15 1.21 -0.67 -3.84
C ARG A 15 1.61 0.75 -4.26
N ASP A 16 2.57 0.88 -5.17
CA ASP A 16 3.02 2.18 -5.67
C ASP A 16 1.92 2.92 -6.45
N ARG A 17 1.03 2.21 -7.16
CA ARG A 17 -0.15 2.82 -7.80
C ARG A 17 -1.14 3.34 -6.76
N VAL A 18 -1.41 2.55 -5.71
CA VAL A 18 -2.30 2.96 -4.62
C VAL A 18 -1.81 4.23 -3.96
N ARG A 19 -0.53 4.31 -3.60
CA ARG A 19 0.06 5.49 -2.94
C ARG A 19 -0.07 6.76 -3.79
N ARG A 20 0.21 6.67 -5.09
CA ARG A 20 0.04 7.80 -6.02
C ARG A 20 -1.41 8.25 -6.16
N ARG A 21 -2.36 7.31 -6.09
CA ARG A 21 -3.80 7.64 -6.11
C ARG A 21 -4.26 8.25 -4.79
N ALA A 22 -3.72 7.77 -3.68
CA ALA A 22 -4.08 8.20 -2.34
C ALA A 22 -3.50 9.57 -1.97
N GLU A 23 -2.47 10.06 -2.67
CA GLU A 23 -1.83 11.35 -2.37
C GLU A 23 -2.85 12.48 -2.30
N GLY A 24 -2.88 13.19 -1.17
CA GLY A 24 -3.85 14.25 -0.88
C GLY A 24 -5.22 13.78 -0.38
N MET A 25 -5.52 12.48 -0.39
CA MET A 25 -6.81 11.95 0.09
C MET A 25 -6.93 11.96 1.61
N THR A 26 -8.14 12.22 2.10
CA THR A 26 -8.48 12.08 3.51
C THR A 26 -8.92 10.65 3.84
N HIS A 27 -8.99 10.31 5.13
CA HIS A 27 -9.48 9.01 5.62
C HIS A 27 -10.77 8.54 4.92
N HIS A 28 -11.78 9.41 4.78
CA HIS A 28 -13.04 9.02 4.14
C HIS A 28 -12.88 8.67 2.66
N ARG A 29 -12.03 9.39 1.94
CA ARG A 29 -11.76 9.11 0.52
C ARG A 29 -10.96 7.83 0.32
N THR A 30 -10.04 7.53 1.23
CA THR A 30 -9.30 6.26 1.17
C THR A 30 -10.18 5.09 1.57
N ALA A 31 -11.11 5.26 2.51
CA ALA A 31 -12.10 4.24 2.87
C ALA A 31 -13.06 3.94 1.71
N GLU A 32 -13.57 4.96 0.99
CA GLU A 32 -14.37 4.78 -0.23
C GLU A 32 -13.59 4.00 -1.31
N ALA A 33 -12.31 4.34 -1.50
CA ALA A 33 -11.45 3.66 -2.46
C ALA A 33 -11.13 2.21 -2.07
N LEU A 34 -10.96 1.94 -0.77
CA LEU A 34 -10.81 0.59 -0.23
C LEU A 34 -12.03 -0.27 -0.52
N GLU A 35 -13.23 0.21 -0.18
CA GLU A 35 -14.48 -0.52 -0.44
C GLU A 35 -14.64 -0.83 -1.93
N ALA A 36 -14.32 0.13 -2.80
CA ALA A 36 -14.33 -0.08 -4.24
C ALA A 36 -13.32 -1.15 -4.70
N ALA A 37 -12.12 -1.16 -4.12
CA ALA A 37 -11.09 -2.15 -4.43
C ALA A 37 -11.47 -3.56 -3.95
N GLU A 38 -12.03 -3.69 -2.75
CA GLU A 38 -12.54 -4.96 -2.21
C GLU A 38 -13.67 -5.51 -3.08
N LYS A 39 -14.61 -4.65 -3.47
CA LYS A 39 -15.70 -5.03 -4.38
C LYS A 39 -15.19 -5.47 -5.75
N ALA A 40 -14.17 -4.79 -6.28
CA ALA A 40 -13.56 -5.16 -7.55
C ALA A 40 -12.78 -6.48 -7.47
N ALA A 41 -12.13 -6.77 -6.33
CA ALA A 41 -11.42 -8.01 -6.10
C ALA A 41 -12.37 -9.21 -5.99
N GLY A 42 -13.58 -9.01 -5.44
CA GLY A 42 -14.52 -10.10 -5.21
C GLY A 42 -13.99 -11.05 -4.13
N ASP A 43 -13.65 -12.28 -4.51
CA ASP A 43 -12.99 -13.21 -3.59
C ASP A 43 -11.49 -12.90 -3.50
N LEU A 44 -11.13 -12.14 -2.46
CA LEU A 44 -9.75 -11.74 -2.20
C LEU A 44 -8.81 -12.93 -1.98
N ALA A 45 -9.29 -14.07 -1.49
CA ALA A 45 -8.47 -15.25 -1.26
C ALA A 45 -8.06 -15.94 -2.57
N ALA A 46 -8.93 -15.85 -3.58
CA ALA A 46 -8.67 -16.37 -4.94
C ALA A 46 -7.98 -15.35 -5.86
N ALA A 47 -7.91 -14.08 -5.45
CA ALA A 47 -7.30 -13.01 -6.24
C ALA A 47 -5.79 -13.17 -6.41
N ASP A 48 -5.28 -12.66 -7.53
CA ASP A 48 -3.84 -12.60 -7.80
C ASP A 48 -3.09 -11.73 -6.77
N GLY A 49 -1.77 -11.87 -6.73
CA GLY A 49 -0.92 -11.15 -5.77
C GLY A 49 -1.02 -9.63 -5.92
N GLY A 50 -1.16 -9.12 -7.14
CA GLY A 50 -1.28 -7.68 -7.43
C GLY A 50 -2.55 -7.09 -6.82
N THR A 51 -3.69 -7.73 -7.05
CA THR A 51 -5.00 -7.37 -6.49
C THR A 51 -4.99 -7.44 -4.97
N ARG A 52 -4.45 -8.53 -4.38
CA ARG A 52 -4.30 -8.64 -2.92
C ARG A 52 -3.43 -7.53 -2.34
N ALA A 53 -2.32 -7.19 -3.01
CA ALA A 53 -1.44 -6.12 -2.58
C ALA A 53 -2.06 -4.72 -2.73
N GLU A 54 -2.92 -4.51 -3.73
CA GLU A 54 -3.68 -3.26 -3.91
C GLU A 54 -4.65 -3.05 -2.75
N VAL A 55 -5.50 -4.03 -2.44
CA VAL A 55 -6.44 -3.96 -1.31
C VAL A 55 -5.71 -3.78 0.02
N ALA A 56 -4.64 -4.55 0.26
CA ALA A 56 -3.88 -4.43 1.49
C ALA A 56 -3.22 -3.04 1.67
N GLU A 57 -2.80 -2.38 0.59
CA GLU A 57 -2.23 -1.04 0.69
C GLU A 57 -3.29 0.03 0.93
N TRP A 58 -4.48 -0.11 0.34
CA TRP A 58 -5.62 0.77 0.64
C TRP A 58 -6.04 0.68 2.11
N GLN A 59 -6.08 -0.54 2.66
CA GLN A 59 -6.35 -0.76 4.08
C GLN A 59 -5.31 -0.06 4.95
N ARG A 60 -4.02 -0.29 4.68
CA ARG A 60 -2.92 0.32 5.45
C ARG A 60 -2.98 1.85 5.46
N ILE A 61 -3.24 2.48 4.31
CA ILE A 61 -3.34 3.94 4.23
C ILE A 61 -4.56 4.43 4.99
N THR A 62 -5.70 3.74 4.88
CA THR A 62 -6.91 4.10 5.61
C THR A 62 -6.69 4.05 7.12
N ASP A 63 -6.06 3.00 7.62
CA ASP A 63 -5.70 2.86 9.04
C ASP A 63 -4.73 3.97 9.49
N LEU A 64 -3.71 4.26 8.68
CA LEU A 64 -2.77 5.36 8.94
C LEU A 64 -3.48 6.71 9.09
N LEU A 65 -4.43 7.01 8.20
CA LEU A 65 -5.17 8.28 8.22
C LEU A 65 -6.22 8.32 9.32
N PHE A 66 -6.74 7.17 9.76
CA PHE A 66 -7.61 7.11 10.91
C PHE A 66 -6.88 7.55 12.19
N ASP A 67 -5.65 7.10 12.38
CA ASP A 67 -4.84 7.40 13.57
C ASP A 67 -4.23 8.82 13.57
N HIS A 68 -3.79 9.30 12.40
CA HIS A 68 -3.03 10.55 12.30
C HIS A 68 -3.81 11.74 11.72
N GLY A 69 -4.94 11.49 11.05
CA GLY A 69 -5.73 12.51 10.37
C GLY A 69 -4.99 13.20 9.22
N GLY A 70 -5.63 14.21 8.64
CA GLY A 70 -5.06 14.97 7.52
C GLY A 70 -5.05 14.22 6.18
N PRO A 71 -4.53 14.87 5.12
CA PRO A 71 -4.37 14.25 3.82
C PRO A 71 -3.17 13.31 3.79
N TYR A 72 -3.28 12.22 3.04
CA TYR A 72 -2.17 11.29 2.84
C TYR A 72 -1.01 11.96 2.09
N ALA A 73 0.19 11.84 2.65
CA ALA A 73 1.44 12.29 2.03
C ALA A 73 2.49 11.15 2.12
N PRO A 74 2.89 10.55 0.97
CA PRO A 74 3.90 9.50 0.94
C PRO A 74 5.26 9.92 1.54
N GLU A 75 5.57 11.21 1.50
CA GLU A 75 6.82 11.79 2.00
C GLU A 75 6.92 11.70 3.52
N THR A 76 5.78 11.73 4.21
CA THR A 76 5.70 11.65 5.68
C THR A 76 5.29 10.27 6.17
N ASP A 77 5.03 9.32 5.26
CA ASP A 77 4.65 7.94 5.59
C ASP A 77 5.88 7.11 5.99
N ALA A 78 6.02 6.83 7.29
CA ALA A 78 7.15 6.10 7.85
C ALA A 78 7.36 4.71 7.21
N PHE A 79 6.29 4.00 6.84
CA PHE A 79 6.39 2.71 6.18
C PHE A 79 7.04 2.84 4.79
N VAL A 80 6.61 3.84 4.02
CA VAL A 80 7.18 4.14 2.69
C VAL A 80 8.64 4.58 2.81
N GLN A 81 8.96 5.46 3.76
CA GLN A 81 10.33 5.92 3.98
C GLN A 81 11.26 4.76 4.40
N GLY A 82 10.77 3.81 5.20
CA GLY A 82 11.49 2.58 5.54
C GLY A 82 11.79 1.72 4.29
N GLN A 83 10.80 1.52 3.41
CA GLN A 83 10.99 0.77 2.17
C GLN A 83 12.00 1.44 1.22
N LEU A 84 11.95 2.77 1.08
CA LEU A 84 12.89 3.52 0.25
C LEU A 84 14.32 3.42 0.79
N THR A 85 14.48 3.51 2.11
CA THR A 85 15.78 3.37 2.79
C THR A 85 16.36 1.98 2.57
N ALA A 86 15.56 0.93 2.77
CA ALA A 86 16.00 -0.45 2.52
C ALA A 86 16.45 -0.65 1.06
N ARG A 87 15.68 -0.15 0.08
CA ARG A 87 16.04 -0.26 -1.35
C ARG A 87 17.33 0.48 -1.69
N ARG A 88 17.58 1.65 -1.07
CA ARG A 88 18.84 2.38 -1.24
C ARG A 88 20.01 1.55 -0.72
N ASN A 89 19.86 0.94 0.46
CA ASN A 89 20.91 0.12 1.06
C ASN A 89 21.21 -1.13 0.25
N HIS A 90 20.20 -1.83 -0.28
CA HIS A 90 20.39 -3.00 -1.14
C HIS A 90 21.11 -2.68 -2.46
N ARG A 91 20.95 -1.47 -3.01
CA ARG A 91 21.67 -1.03 -4.22
C ARG A 91 23.10 -0.58 -3.94
N SER A 92 23.40 -0.23 -2.70
CA SER A 92 24.72 0.22 -2.25
C SER A 92 25.59 -0.92 -1.70
N SER A 93 25.03 -2.12 -1.55
CA SER A 93 25.79 -3.32 -1.23
C SER A 93 26.50 -3.84 -2.48
N PRO A 94 27.85 -3.97 -2.46
CA PRO A 94 28.65 -4.47 -3.58
C PRO A 94 28.45 -5.97 -3.83
#